data_AF-A0A9N9EZS8-F1
#
_entry.id   AF-A0A9N9EZS8-F1
#
_cell.length_a   1.000
_cell.length_b   1.000
_cell.length_c   1.000
_cell.angle_alpha   90.00
_cell.angle_beta   90.00
_cell.angle_gamma   90.00
#
_symmetry.space_group_name_H-M   'P 1'
#
loop_
_entity.id
_entity.type
_entity.pdbx_description
1 polymer ?
#
loop_
_entity_poly.entity_id
_entity_poly.type
_entity_poly.pdbx_seq_one_letter_code
_entity_poly.pdbx_strand_id
1 'polypeptide(L)'
;MNSLEFESKTTTVPEETGKKEYWIFGYGSLVWKPPPVYNKKLIFYYQDILKDMFGGFGRHRSTDHRGTIEKPGRVVTLIPIEEWKLLDDFHDHKEDDVTWGIVYKISEEDIKEMMDYLDYREKNGYTIHYLDVYQLGSGEPIVKNAMVYIGTTKNEEYVGPAPLNSLAQQIYECPSGSNREYLLKLASALREIAPDAYDGHLFDLEERVKSMIKRSEIL
;
A
#
# COMPACT_ATOMS: atom_id res chain seq x y z
N MET A 1 -15.31 25.18 -0.20
CA MET A 1 -15.33 23.78 -0.65
C MET A 1 -14.37 23.69 -1.83
N ASN A 2 -13.09 23.43 -1.55
CA ASN A 2 -12.13 23.06 -2.57
C ASN A 2 -11.99 21.55 -2.49
N SER A 3 -12.61 20.84 -3.42
CA SER A 3 -12.26 19.45 -3.71
C SER A 3 -10.79 19.45 -4.14
N LEU A 4 -9.93 18.73 -3.40
CA LEU A 4 -8.60 18.41 -3.87
C LEU A 4 -8.75 17.42 -5.03
N GLU A 5 -9.01 17.94 -6.22
CA GLU A 5 -8.80 17.19 -7.45
C GLU A 5 -7.29 16.96 -7.56
N PHE A 6 -6.85 15.74 -7.32
CA PHE A 6 -5.53 15.31 -7.74
C PHE A 6 -5.53 15.32 -9.27
N GLU A 7 -5.12 16.44 -9.86
CA GLU A 7 -4.76 16.46 -11.27
C GLU A 7 -3.77 15.33 -11.52
N SER A 8 -4.11 14.43 -12.44
CA SER A 8 -3.15 13.51 -13.02
C SER A 8 -2.09 14.36 -13.71
N LYS A 9 -1.00 14.68 -12.99
CA LYS A 9 0.10 15.41 -13.58
C LYS A 9 0.66 14.55 -14.68
N THR A 10 0.57 15.09 -15.88
CA THR A 10 1.12 14.58 -17.14
C THR A 10 2.51 14.01 -16.91
N THR A 11 2.82 12.94 -17.65
CA THR A 11 3.96 12.02 -17.58
C THR A 11 5.35 12.64 -17.76
N THR A 12 5.55 13.91 -17.45
CA THR A 12 6.78 14.66 -17.70
C THR A 12 7.39 15.12 -16.39
N VAL A 13 8.51 14.47 -16.05
CA VAL A 13 9.40 14.82 -14.94
C VAL A 13 9.87 16.28 -15.10
N PRO A 14 9.72 17.15 -14.09
CA PRO A 14 10.23 18.52 -14.13
C PRO A 14 11.75 18.56 -14.41
N GLU A 15 12.20 19.47 -15.28
CA GLU A 15 13.61 19.75 -15.50
C GLU A 15 14.11 20.78 -14.46
N GLU A 16 14.76 20.30 -13.41
CA GLU A 16 15.65 21.12 -12.57
C GLU A 16 17.09 20.62 -12.65
N THR A 17 18.03 21.56 -12.72
CA THR A 17 19.46 21.41 -12.98
C THR A 17 20.26 20.96 -11.74
N GLY A 18 19.80 19.89 -11.10
CA GLY A 18 20.50 19.14 -10.07
C GLY A 18 20.45 17.65 -10.37
N LYS A 19 21.25 16.84 -9.66
CA LYS A 19 21.18 15.38 -9.78
C LYS A 19 19.75 14.95 -9.42
N LYS A 20 18.98 14.44 -10.40
CA LYS A 20 17.57 14.08 -10.19
C LYS A 20 17.52 12.89 -9.22
N GLU A 21 16.93 13.11 -8.05
CA GLU A 21 16.67 12.05 -7.08
C GLU A 21 15.24 11.56 -7.25
N TYR A 22 15.08 10.26 -7.45
CA TYR A 22 13.77 9.64 -7.58
C TYR A 22 13.47 8.86 -6.31
N TRP A 23 12.25 9.02 -5.80
CA TRP A 23 11.82 8.39 -4.56
C TRP A 23 10.55 7.61 -4.81
N ILE A 24 10.46 6.40 -4.26
CA ILE A 24 9.30 5.52 -4.41
C ILE A 24 8.82 5.10 -3.03
N PHE A 25 7.56 5.37 -2.71
CA PHE A 25 6.97 4.93 -1.44
C PHE A 25 6.22 3.61 -1.63
N GLY A 26 6.57 2.60 -0.84
CA GLY A 26 5.92 1.30 -0.78
C GLY A 26 5.14 1.12 0.51
N TYR A 27 3.82 0.89 0.41
CA TYR A 27 2.91 0.66 1.55
C TYR A 27 2.30 -0.76 1.56
N GLY A 28 2.40 -1.49 0.45
CA GLY A 28 1.90 -2.86 0.32
C GLY A 28 3.03 -3.87 0.18
N SER A 29 2.98 -4.69 -0.87
CA SER A 29 3.98 -5.75 -1.08
C SER A 29 5.42 -5.28 -1.24
N LEU A 30 5.65 -4.01 -1.56
CA LEU A 30 7.00 -3.45 -1.60
C LEU A 30 7.67 -3.48 -0.22
N VAL A 31 6.90 -3.37 0.87
CA VAL A 31 7.41 -3.35 2.25
C VAL A 31 8.28 -4.59 2.56
N TRP A 32 7.88 -5.79 2.14
CA TRP A 32 8.66 -7.03 2.36
C TRP A 32 9.28 -7.63 1.09
N LYS A 33 8.83 -7.19 -0.09
CA LYS A 33 9.32 -7.67 -1.40
C LYS A 33 9.85 -6.48 -2.19
N PRO A 34 11.08 -6.02 -1.87
CA PRO A 34 11.70 -4.91 -2.56
C PRO A 34 11.88 -5.23 -4.05
N PRO A 35 11.99 -4.20 -4.91
CA PRO A 35 12.17 -4.38 -6.34
C PRO A 35 13.52 -5.04 -6.68
N PRO A 36 13.61 -5.79 -7.80
CA PRO A 36 14.77 -6.60 -8.17
C PRO A 36 15.99 -5.78 -8.62
N VAL A 37 15.83 -4.49 -8.90
CA VAL A 37 16.94 -3.57 -9.20
C VAL A 37 17.65 -3.21 -7.88
N TYR A 38 18.25 -4.21 -7.22
CA TYR A 38 18.99 -4.06 -5.96
C TYR A 38 20.51 -4.08 -6.16
N ASN A 39 20.99 -4.39 -7.36
CA ASN A 39 22.41 -4.62 -7.59
C ASN A 39 23.29 -3.36 -7.66
N LYS A 40 22.75 -2.13 -7.51
CA LYS A 40 23.57 -0.91 -7.62
C LYS A 40 23.31 0.29 -6.68
N LYS A 41 22.66 0.10 -5.52
CA LYS A 41 22.29 1.14 -4.50
C LYS A 41 20.86 1.65 -4.73
N LEU A 42 20.09 2.12 -3.75
CA LEU A 42 20.27 2.44 -2.34
C LEU A 42 19.04 1.91 -1.60
N ILE A 43 19.21 1.42 -0.37
CA ILE A 43 18.08 1.31 0.54
C ILE A 43 18.41 2.11 1.79
N PHE A 44 17.67 3.20 1.98
CA PHE A 44 17.44 3.73 3.30
C PHE A 44 16.04 3.27 3.70
N TYR A 45 15.96 2.32 4.61
CA TYR A 45 14.72 1.98 5.29
C TYR A 45 14.54 3.01 6.40
N TYR A 46 13.67 4.00 6.21
CA TYR A 46 13.22 4.86 7.31
C TYR A 46 11.77 4.52 7.66
N GLN A 47 11.43 4.69 8.93
CA GLN A 47 10.08 4.58 9.46
C GLN A 47 9.27 5.78 8.96
N ASP A 48 8.61 5.56 7.83
CA ASP A 48 8.05 6.64 7.05
C ASP A 48 6.53 6.53 6.94
N ILE A 49 5.88 7.68 7.05
CA ILE A 49 4.43 7.79 7.02
C ILE A 49 3.94 8.74 5.94
N LEU A 50 2.75 8.43 5.43
CA LEU A 50 1.89 9.37 4.71
C LEU A 50 0.79 9.82 5.69
N LYS A 51 0.76 11.12 6.02
CA LYS A 51 -0.11 11.67 7.07
C LYS A 51 -1.58 11.87 6.69
N ASP A 52 -1.88 11.83 5.39
CA ASP A 52 -3.20 12.13 4.84
C ASP A 52 -3.73 10.97 3.98
N MET A 53 -3.20 9.77 4.19
CA MET A 53 -3.59 8.57 3.47
C MET A 53 -3.94 7.44 4.44
N PHE A 54 -5.07 6.80 4.19
CA PHE A 54 -5.48 5.54 4.84
C PHE A 54 -5.01 4.34 4.02
N GLY A 55 -4.33 3.39 4.68
CA GLY A 55 -3.85 2.13 4.13
C GLY A 55 -4.94 1.06 4.07
N GLY A 56 -5.96 1.25 3.23
CA GLY A 56 -7.15 0.42 3.19
C GLY A 56 -6.91 -1.01 2.69
N PHE A 57 -6.49 -1.93 3.58
CA PHE A 57 -6.32 -3.33 3.21
C PHE A 57 -7.65 -3.94 2.75
N GLY A 58 -7.63 -4.58 1.58
CA GLY A 58 -8.79 -5.28 1.05
C GLY A 58 -9.84 -4.35 0.43
N ARG A 59 -9.46 -3.11 0.11
CA ARG A 59 -10.28 -2.19 -0.69
C ARG A 59 -10.08 -2.37 -2.20
N HIS A 60 -9.10 -3.18 -2.62
CA HIS A 60 -8.79 -3.46 -4.02
C HIS A 60 -8.82 -4.96 -4.33
N ARG A 61 -9.41 -5.35 -5.47
CA ARG A 61 -9.40 -6.74 -5.95
C ARG A 61 -8.03 -7.13 -6.50
N SER A 62 -7.67 -8.40 -6.37
CA SER A 62 -6.54 -8.99 -7.08
C SER A 62 -6.94 -10.33 -7.67
N THR A 63 -6.97 -10.41 -9.00
CA THR A 63 -7.37 -11.60 -9.76
C THR A 63 -6.17 -12.36 -10.35
N ASP A 64 -4.98 -11.79 -10.23
CA ASP A 64 -3.73 -12.21 -10.90
C ASP A 64 -2.60 -12.59 -9.93
N HIS A 65 -2.59 -12.00 -8.73
CA HIS A 65 -1.54 -12.21 -7.74
C HIS A 65 -2.05 -12.93 -6.50
N ARG A 66 -3.18 -12.45 -5.95
CA ARG A 66 -3.68 -12.87 -4.64
C ARG A 66 -5.04 -13.54 -4.70
N GLY A 67 -5.49 -13.92 -5.89
CA GLY A 67 -6.69 -14.70 -6.12
C GLY A 67 -6.80 -15.11 -7.58
N THR A 68 -8.01 -15.43 -8.02
CA THR A 68 -8.34 -15.73 -9.42
C THR A 68 -9.47 -14.83 -9.91
N ILE A 69 -9.82 -14.92 -11.19
CA ILE A 69 -10.98 -14.20 -11.74
C ILE A 69 -12.28 -14.60 -11.02
N GLU A 70 -12.46 -15.90 -10.75
CA GLU A 70 -13.66 -16.45 -10.11
C GLU A 70 -13.69 -16.20 -8.60
N LYS A 71 -12.51 -16.17 -7.97
CA LYS A 71 -12.33 -15.92 -6.55
C LYS A 71 -11.26 -14.85 -6.34
N PRO A 72 -11.60 -13.56 -6.55
CA PRO A 72 -10.65 -12.48 -6.43
C PRO A 72 -10.14 -12.38 -5.00
N GLY A 73 -8.84 -12.13 -4.89
CA GLY A 73 -8.20 -11.69 -3.68
C GLY A 73 -8.54 -10.24 -3.32
N ARG A 74 -7.91 -9.79 -2.25
CA ARG A 74 -8.08 -8.52 -1.56
C ARG A 74 -6.69 -8.03 -1.15
N VAL A 75 -6.30 -6.87 -1.70
CA VAL A 75 -5.00 -6.23 -1.45
C VAL A 75 -5.20 -4.80 -0.95
N VAL A 76 -4.13 -4.20 -0.42
CA VAL A 76 -4.14 -2.82 0.09
C VAL A 76 -4.06 -1.81 -1.05
N THR A 77 -4.74 -0.68 -0.88
CA THR A 77 -4.57 0.55 -1.66
C THR A 77 -4.54 1.74 -0.71
N LEU A 78 -4.16 2.92 -1.20
CA LEU A 78 -4.24 4.16 -0.44
C LEU A 78 -5.52 4.92 -0.78
N ILE A 79 -6.17 5.47 0.24
CA ILE A 79 -7.33 6.33 0.08
C ILE A 79 -7.03 7.65 0.81
N PRO A 80 -7.19 8.83 0.18
CA PRO A 80 -7.07 10.09 0.89
C PRO A 80 -7.99 10.13 2.11
N ILE A 81 -7.49 10.61 3.25
CA ILE A 81 -8.24 10.58 4.51
C ILE A 81 -9.58 11.31 4.39
N GLU A 82 -9.62 12.44 3.69
CA GLU A 82 -10.85 13.19 3.47
C GLU A 82 -11.88 12.45 2.60
N GLU A 83 -11.42 11.60 1.69
CA GLU A 83 -12.31 10.71 0.94
C GLU A 83 -12.77 9.53 1.79
N TRP A 84 -11.84 8.91 2.53
CA TRP A 84 -12.13 7.79 3.41
C TRP A 84 -13.14 8.13 4.51
N LYS A 85 -13.04 9.31 5.12
CA LYS A 85 -14.01 9.81 6.11
C LYS A 85 -15.43 9.97 5.56
N LEU A 86 -15.61 10.01 4.24
CA LEU A 86 -16.92 10.07 3.59
C LEU A 86 -17.48 8.68 3.27
N LEU A 87 -16.68 7.62 3.40
CA LEU A 87 -17.13 6.25 3.19
C LEU A 87 -17.91 5.77 4.41
N ASP A 88 -19.01 5.06 4.17
CA ASP A 88 -19.74 4.33 5.21
C ASP A 88 -18.93 3.08 5.58
N ASP A 89 -17.98 3.25 6.49
CA ASP A 89 -17.05 2.22 6.92
C ASP A 89 -17.45 1.68 8.31
N PHE A 90 -17.49 0.35 8.42
CA PHE A 90 -18.11 -0.35 9.56
C PHE A 90 -17.16 -0.55 10.75
N HIS A 91 -15.94 0.00 10.70
CA HIS A 91 -14.86 -0.31 11.65
C HIS A 91 -14.46 0.90 12.48
N ASP A 92 -14.00 0.64 13.71
CA ASP A 92 -13.45 1.64 14.61
C ASP A 92 -11.99 1.92 14.21
N HIS A 93 -11.80 2.84 13.27
CA HIS A 93 -10.50 3.17 12.69
C HIS A 93 -9.72 4.21 13.51
N LYS A 94 -9.71 4.05 14.83
CA LYS A 94 -8.94 4.93 15.72
C LYS A 94 -7.46 4.79 15.40
N GLU A 95 -6.82 5.93 15.15
CA GLU A 95 -5.37 6.04 14.93
C GLU A 95 -4.88 5.45 13.58
N ASP A 96 -5.79 5.22 12.63
CA ASP A 96 -5.47 4.78 11.25
C ASP A 96 -5.34 5.95 10.25
N ASP A 97 -5.10 7.16 10.73
CA ASP A 97 -5.01 8.37 9.89
C ASP A 97 -3.66 8.54 9.18
N VAL A 98 -2.72 7.63 9.46
CA VAL A 98 -1.40 7.58 8.81
C VAL A 98 -1.16 6.23 8.16
N THR A 99 -0.50 6.22 7.00
CA THR A 99 -0.03 4.97 6.39
C THR A 99 1.46 4.80 6.54
N TRP A 100 1.86 3.68 7.15
CA TRP A 100 3.25 3.27 7.30
C TRP A 100 3.79 2.59 6.04
N GLY A 101 5.06 2.81 5.74
CA GLY A 101 5.71 2.18 4.60
C GLY A 101 7.22 2.39 4.56
N ILE A 102 7.78 2.15 3.38
CA ILE A 102 9.21 2.27 3.09
C ILE A 102 9.38 3.20 1.90
N VAL A 103 10.24 4.20 2.02
CA VAL A 103 10.69 5.00 0.87
C VAL A 103 12.00 4.44 0.29
N TYR A 104 12.05 4.29 -1.03
CA TYR A 104 13.23 3.85 -1.76
C TYR A 104 13.83 5.00 -2.55
N LYS A 105 15.16 5.18 -2.44
CA LYS A 105 15.91 6.13 -3.26
C LYS A 105 16.43 5.44 -4.51
N ILE A 106 16.01 5.93 -5.67
CA ILE A 106 16.39 5.38 -6.98
C ILE A 106 17.28 6.37 -7.70
N SER A 107 18.36 5.86 -8.31
CA SER A 107 19.26 6.68 -9.10
C SER A 107 18.67 6.98 -10.48
N GLU A 108 19.19 8.01 -11.14
CA GLU A 108 18.75 8.41 -12.48
C GLU A 108 19.03 7.30 -13.53
N GLU A 109 20.05 6.48 -13.31
CA GLU A 109 20.37 5.36 -14.21
C GLU A 109 19.38 4.19 -14.09
N ASP A 110 18.82 3.99 -12.89
CA ASP A 110 17.99 2.83 -12.56
C ASP A 110 16.48 3.13 -12.61
N ILE A 111 16.07 4.41 -12.64
CA ILE A 111 14.65 4.80 -12.56
C ILE A 111 13.83 4.19 -13.69
N LYS A 112 14.35 4.14 -14.91
CA LYS A 112 13.59 3.59 -16.04
C LYS A 112 13.27 2.11 -15.85
N GLU A 113 14.26 1.30 -15.45
CA GLU A 113 14.06 -0.13 -15.18
C GLU A 113 13.12 -0.34 -13.99
N MET A 114 13.23 0.51 -12.97
CA MET A 114 12.33 0.51 -11.82
C MET A 114 10.88 0.80 -12.23
N MET A 115 10.66 1.83 -13.07
CA MET A 115 9.35 2.16 -13.61
C MET A 115 8.78 0.99 -14.43
N ASP A 116 9.54 0.45 -15.37
CA ASP A 116 9.10 -0.69 -16.20
C ASP A 116 8.72 -1.90 -15.34
N TYR A 117 9.47 -2.15 -14.26
CA TYR A 117 9.17 -3.20 -13.29
C TYR A 117 7.87 -2.94 -12.52
N LEU A 118 7.68 -1.72 -11.99
CA LEU A 118 6.50 -1.37 -11.21
C LEU A 118 5.24 -1.27 -12.09
N ASP A 119 5.34 -0.71 -13.28
CA ASP A 119 4.27 -0.69 -14.27
C ASP A 119 3.85 -2.11 -14.66
N TYR A 120 4.79 -3.05 -14.73
CA TYR A 120 4.47 -4.45 -14.95
C TYR A 120 3.80 -5.11 -13.73
N ARG A 121 4.22 -4.72 -12.53
CA ARG A 121 3.73 -5.28 -11.25
C ARG A 121 2.34 -4.77 -10.88
N GLU A 122 2.01 -3.53 -11.22
CA GLU A 122 0.79 -2.84 -10.76
C GLU A 122 -0.25 -2.64 -11.90
N LYS A 123 -0.26 -3.54 -12.90
CA LYS A 123 -1.06 -3.45 -14.13
C LYS A 123 -2.57 -3.33 -13.95
N ASN A 124 -3.11 -3.65 -12.77
CA ASN A 124 -4.55 -3.66 -12.50
C ASN A 124 -5.10 -2.26 -12.17
N GLY A 125 -4.72 -1.27 -12.98
CA GLY A 125 -5.25 0.09 -12.94
C GLY A 125 -4.67 0.98 -11.84
N TYR A 126 -3.54 0.62 -11.22
CA TYR A 126 -2.85 1.55 -10.32
C TYR A 126 -2.33 2.73 -11.14
N THR A 127 -2.51 3.94 -10.62
CA THR A 127 -1.99 5.17 -11.20
C THR A 127 -0.88 5.74 -10.34
N ILE A 128 0.01 6.50 -10.97
CA ILE A 128 1.13 7.14 -10.28
C ILE A 128 0.67 8.46 -9.65
N HIS A 129 0.98 8.64 -8.37
CA HIS A 129 0.78 9.86 -7.60
C HIS A 129 2.11 10.30 -6.97
N TYR A 130 2.19 11.57 -6.58
CA TYR A 130 3.36 12.12 -5.91
C TYR A 130 2.95 12.68 -4.55
N LEU A 131 3.52 12.14 -3.49
CA LEU A 131 3.17 12.46 -2.10
C LEU A 131 4.41 12.81 -1.30
N ASP A 132 4.23 13.68 -0.32
CA ASP A 132 5.27 13.99 0.65
C ASP A 132 5.31 12.92 1.74
N VAL A 133 6.53 12.48 2.07
CA VAL A 133 6.78 11.43 3.05
C VAL A 133 7.39 12.04 4.30
N TYR A 134 6.90 11.63 5.46
CA TYR A 134 7.27 12.18 6.74
C TYR A 134 7.86 11.10 7.64
N GLN A 135 8.82 11.48 8.48
CA GLN A 135 9.14 10.70 9.66
C GLN A 135 8.06 10.94 10.72
N LEU A 136 7.68 9.91 11.49
CA LEU A 136 6.72 10.05 12.58
C LEU A 136 7.14 11.19 13.54
N GLY A 137 6.19 12.07 13.89
CA GLY A 137 6.42 13.21 14.78
C GLY A 137 7.13 14.41 14.13
N SER A 138 7.63 14.30 12.89
CA SER A 138 8.18 15.45 12.17
C SER A 138 7.10 16.41 11.71
N GLY A 139 7.34 17.72 11.74
CA GLY A 139 6.47 18.72 11.12
C GLY A 139 6.69 18.89 9.61
N GLU A 140 7.88 18.52 9.12
CA GLU A 140 8.30 18.72 7.73
C GLU A 140 8.53 17.38 7.02
N PRO A 141 8.31 17.30 5.69
CA PRO A 141 8.57 16.09 4.94
C PRO A 141 10.06 15.82 4.80
N ILE A 142 10.46 14.57 5.02
CA ILE A 142 11.84 14.10 4.82
C ILE A 142 12.14 13.80 3.35
N VAL A 143 11.10 13.50 2.56
CA VAL A 143 11.15 13.33 1.12
C VAL A 143 9.94 14.04 0.51
N LYS A 144 10.19 14.91 -0.47
CA LYS A 144 9.13 15.61 -1.21
C LYS A 144 8.85 14.91 -2.53
N ASN A 145 7.58 14.87 -2.92
CA ASN A 145 7.14 14.27 -4.18
C ASN A 145 7.67 12.83 -4.41
N ALA A 146 7.57 11.96 -3.41
CA ALA A 146 7.82 10.55 -3.61
C ALA A 146 6.72 9.96 -4.50
N MET A 147 7.12 9.16 -5.48
CA MET A 147 6.23 8.45 -6.38
C MET A 147 5.53 7.30 -5.65
N VAL A 148 4.22 7.18 -5.83
CA VAL A 148 3.38 6.19 -5.17
C VAL A 148 2.38 5.62 -6.17
N TYR A 149 2.29 4.29 -6.27
CA TYR A 149 1.27 3.62 -7.09
C TYR A 149 0.01 3.45 -6.27
N ILE A 150 -1.13 3.98 -6.73
CA ILE A 150 -2.41 3.94 -6.01
C ILE A 150 -3.52 3.41 -6.91
N GLY A 151 -4.22 2.38 -6.47
CA GLY A 151 -5.50 1.97 -7.05
C GLY A 151 -6.60 2.85 -6.47
N THR A 152 -6.86 3.99 -7.12
CA THR A 152 -7.82 4.99 -6.61
C THR A 152 -9.23 4.42 -6.44
N THR A 153 -10.09 5.10 -5.70
CA THR A 153 -11.51 4.73 -5.55
C THR A 153 -12.32 4.73 -6.86
N LYS A 154 -11.78 5.35 -7.91
CA LYS A 154 -12.34 5.35 -9.28
C LYS A 154 -11.88 4.16 -10.11
N ASN A 155 -10.91 3.37 -9.62
CA ASN A 155 -10.43 2.17 -10.30
C ASN A 155 -11.55 1.10 -10.32
N GLU A 156 -11.70 0.41 -11.44
CA GLU A 156 -12.71 -0.64 -11.63
C GLU A 156 -12.58 -1.80 -10.63
N GLU A 157 -11.37 -2.06 -10.15
CA GLU A 157 -11.02 -3.08 -9.15
C GLU A 157 -11.16 -2.60 -7.71
N TYR A 158 -11.49 -1.33 -7.48
CA TYR A 158 -11.88 -0.85 -6.16
C TYR A 158 -13.23 -1.47 -5.76
N VAL A 159 -13.30 -2.00 -4.54
CA VAL A 159 -14.49 -2.69 -4.00
C VAL A 159 -15.08 -2.04 -2.76
N GLY A 160 -14.49 -0.95 -2.29
CA GLY A 160 -14.98 -0.22 -1.14
C GLY A 160 -14.87 -0.99 0.19
N PRO A 161 -15.47 -0.43 1.25
CA PRO A 161 -15.54 -1.07 2.56
C PRO A 161 -16.30 -2.40 2.54
N ALA A 162 -15.85 -3.33 3.38
CA ALA A 162 -16.50 -4.63 3.58
C ALA A 162 -16.42 -5.03 5.05
N PRO A 163 -17.43 -5.71 5.62
CA PRO A 163 -17.36 -6.21 7.00
C PRO A 163 -16.12 -7.09 7.23
N LEU A 164 -15.35 -6.85 8.30
CA LEU A 164 -14.08 -7.53 8.56
C LEU A 164 -14.19 -9.04 8.59
N ASN A 165 -15.28 -9.60 9.13
CA ASN A 165 -15.49 -11.05 9.13
C ASN A 165 -15.61 -11.61 7.70
N SER A 166 -16.37 -10.95 6.84
CA SER A 166 -16.55 -11.37 5.44
C SER A 166 -15.25 -11.19 4.65
N LEU A 167 -14.54 -10.09 4.89
CA LEU A 167 -13.24 -9.83 4.27
C LEU A 167 -12.19 -10.86 4.71
N ALA A 168 -12.09 -11.14 6.02
CA ALA A 168 -11.19 -12.15 6.56
C ALA A 168 -11.52 -13.55 6.01
N GLN A 169 -12.81 -13.90 5.91
CA GLN A 169 -13.23 -15.17 5.32
C GLN A 169 -12.79 -15.27 3.84
N GLN A 170 -13.02 -14.21 3.05
CA GLN A 170 -12.59 -14.18 1.65
C GLN A 170 -11.08 -14.31 1.51
N ILE A 171 -10.31 -13.57 2.33
CA ILE A 171 -8.85 -13.67 2.37
C ILE A 171 -8.43 -15.11 2.73
N TYR A 172 -9.13 -15.71 3.70
CA TYR A 172 -8.83 -17.04 4.19
C TYR A 172 -9.08 -18.14 3.14
N GLU A 173 -10.19 -18.07 2.41
CA GLU A 173 -10.62 -19.07 1.43
C GLU A 173 -9.90 -18.97 0.08
N CYS A 174 -9.07 -17.94 -0.10
CA CYS A 174 -8.45 -17.67 -1.37
C CYS A 174 -7.54 -18.83 -1.82
N PRO A 175 -7.61 -19.28 -3.10
CA PRO A 175 -6.87 -20.45 -3.57
C PRO A 175 -5.38 -20.37 -3.27
N SER A 176 -4.80 -21.52 -2.90
CA SER A 176 -3.36 -21.69 -2.61
C SER A 176 -2.82 -20.83 -1.46
N GLY A 177 -3.68 -20.15 -0.69
CA GLY A 177 -3.29 -19.33 0.46
C GLY A 177 -2.56 -18.03 0.12
N SER A 178 -2.51 -17.64 -1.17
CA SER A 178 -1.73 -16.50 -1.65
C SER A 178 -2.16 -15.17 -1.01
N ASN A 179 -3.47 -15.00 -0.72
CA ASN A 179 -3.99 -13.81 -0.05
C ASN A 179 -3.71 -13.78 1.45
N ARG A 180 -3.81 -14.93 2.13
CA ARG A 180 -3.44 -15.06 3.54
C ARG A 180 -1.97 -14.71 3.72
N GLU A 181 -1.12 -15.28 2.87
CA GLU A 181 0.31 -15.02 2.88
C GLU A 181 0.62 -13.53 2.70
N TYR A 182 -0.08 -12.84 1.79
CA TYR A 182 0.07 -11.40 1.61
C TYR A 182 -0.26 -10.61 2.88
N LEU A 183 -1.43 -10.88 3.48
CA LEU A 183 -1.86 -10.23 4.72
C LEU A 183 -0.83 -10.44 5.84
N LEU A 184 -0.45 -11.70 6.08
CA LEU A 184 0.48 -12.07 7.15
C LEU A 184 1.88 -11.48 6.93
N LYS A 185 2.37 -11.46 5.68
CA LYS A 185 3.67 -10.85 5.36
C LYS A 185 3.65 -9.34 5.52
N LEU A 186 2.58 -8.66 5.11
CA LEU A 186 2.45 -7.21 5.32
C LEU A 186 2.45 -6.88 6.81
N ALA A 187 1.61 -7.55 7.61
CA ALA A 187 1.52 -7.33 9.04
C ALA A 187 2.85 -7.64 9.76
N SER A 188 3.54 -8.71 9.36
CA SER A 188 4.87 -9.02 9.90
C SER A 188 5.91 -7.96 9.54
N ALA A 189 5.91 -7.50 8.29
CA ALA A 189 6.90 -6.54 7.82
C ALA A 189 6.69 -5.15 8.42
N LEU A 190 5.43 -4.71 8.61
CA LEU A 190 5.15 -3.46 9.32
C LEU A 190 5.67 -3.49 10.76
N ARG A 191 5.44 -4.59 11.49
CA ARG A 191 6.00 -4.75 12.85
C ARG A 191 7.53 -4.75 12.87
N GLU A 192 8.18 -5.23 11.82
CA GLU A 192 9.64 -5.24 11.70
C GLU A 192 10.20 -3.84 11.44
N ILE A 193 9.62 -3.10 10.49
CA ILE A 193 10.14 -1.79 10.11
C ILE A 193 9.76 -0.70 11.12
N ALA A 194 8.58 -0.80 11.74
CA ALA A 194 8.02 0.19 12.63
C ALA A 194 7.30 -0.52 13.80
N PRO A 195 8.03 -0.89 14.87
CA PRO A 195 7.44 -1.58 16.03
C PRO A 195 6.35 -0.78 16.74
N ASP A 196 6.42 0.55 16.66
CA ASP A 196 5.44 1.48 17.20
C ASP A 196 4.32 1.80 16.19
N ALA A 197 4.36 1.24 14.97
CA ALA A 197 3.28 1.40 14.00
C ALA A 197 2.04 0.66 14.48
N TYR A 198 0.94 1.39 14.55
CA TYR A 198 -0.38 0.84 14.70
C TYR A 198 -1.15 1.03 13.38
N ASP A 199 -1.68 -0.08 12.87
CA ASP A 199 -2.65 -0.14 11.77
C ASP A 199 -3.74 -1.11 12.26
N GLY A 200 -4.76 -0.52 12.88
CA GLY A 200 -5.83 -1.26 13.56
C GLY A 200 -6.59 -2.14 12.58
N HIS A 201 -6.91 -1.61 11.41
CA HIS A 201 -7.57 -2.33 10.33
C HIS A 201 -6.78 -3.57 9.87
N LEU A 202 -5.48 -3.42 9.59
CA LEU A 202 -4.63 -4.52 9.16
C LEU A 202 -4.47 -5.59 10.24
N PHE A 203 -4.23 -5.19 11.49
CA PHE A 203 -3.98 -6.13 12.57
C PHE A 203 -5.24 -6.88 13.01
N ASP A 204 -6.43 -6.26 12.96
CA ASP A 204 -7.70 -6.97 13.19
C ASP A 204 -7.93 -8.04 12.10
N LEU A 205 -7.73 -7.70 10.83
CA LEU A 205 -7.80 -8.68 9.73
C LEU A 205 -6.83 -9.84 9.94
N GLU A 206 -5.59 -9.54 10.33
CA GLU A 206 -4.57 -10.55 10.60
C GLU A 206 -5.01 -11.52 11.70
N GLU A 207 -5.55 -11.00 12.81
CA GLU A 207 -5.96 -11.79 13.97
C GLU A 207 -7.16 -12.71 13.64
N ARG A 208 -8.13 -12.20 12.87
CA ARG A 208 -9.26 -13.00 12.36
C ARG A 208 -8.78 -14.13 11.46
N VAL A 209 -7.89 -13.86 10.51
CA VAL A 209 -7.36 -14.87 9.59
C VAL A 209 -6.51 -15.91 10.34
N LYS A 210 -5.65 -15.50 11.28
CA LYS A 210 -4.89 -16.44 12.13
C LYS A 210 -5.82 -17.34 12.95
N SER A 211 -6.91 -16.79 13.48
CA SER A 211 -7.91 -17.56 14.21
C SER A 211 -8.58 -18.61 13.34
N MET A 212 -8.87 -18.31 12.07
CA MET A 212 -9.43 -19.27 11.11
C MET A 212 -8.43 -20.39 10.78
N ILE A 213 -7.16 -20.05 10.52
CA ILE A 213 -6.09 -21.03 10.27
C ILE A 213 -5.96 -21.99 11.45
N LYS A 214 -5.86 -21.47 12.68
CA LYS A 214 -5.74 -22.29 13.89
C LYS A 214 -6.93 -23.24 14.08
N ARG A 215 -8.16 -22.79 13.80
CA ARG A 215 -9.35 -23.65 13.87
C ARG A 215 -9.32 -24.78 12.84
N SER A 216 -8.75 -24.54 11.66
CA SER A 216 -8.66 -25.55 10.60
C SER A 216 -7.60 -26.62 10.86
N GLU A 217 -6.54 -26.30 11.61
CA GLU A 217 -5.49 -27.26 11.96
C GLU A 217 -5.89 -28.21 13.09
N ILE A 218 -6.99 -27.91 13.80
CA ILE A 218 -7.52 -28.71 14.91
C ILE A 218 -8.59 -29.71 14.43
N LEU A 219 -9.09 -29.56 13.20
CA LEU A 219 -10.12 -30.40 12.57
C LEU A 219 -9.48 -31.44 11.63
#